data_AF-A0A0U2X5M7-F1
#
_entry.id   AF-A0A0U2X5M7-F1
#
_cell.length_a   1.000
_cell.length_b   1.000
_cell.length_c   1.000
_cell.angle_alpha   90.00
_cell.angle_beta   90.00
_cell.angle_gamma   90.00
#
_symmetry.space_group_name_H-M   'P 1'
#
loop_
_entity.id
_entity.type
_entity.pdbx_description
1 polymer ?
#
loop_
_entity_poly.entity_id
_entity_poly.type
_entity_poly.pdbx_seq_one_letter_code
_entity_poly.pdbx_strand_id
1 'polypeptide(L)'
;MAYSADELTEQLIKLECRSNFKIKNIAEYMLVNSKEAFYTHSEGGKGKIIIRPAFEVFSDDFTDIDGVVRTQGYFHSSEMTRFPTRIYKSAQPIHYGVAFKINSEQAAKDFIAKLTMIIGN
;
A
#
# COMPACT_ATOMS: atom_id res chain seq x y z
N MET A 1 -2.83 8.90 20.14
CA MET A 1 -1.97 9.50 19.09
C MET A 1 -2.39 8.90 17.76
N ALA A 2 -2.37 9.65 16.66
CA ALA A 2 -2.70 9.11 15.34
C ALA A 2 -1.47 8.38 14.78
N TYR A 3 -1.64 7.15 14.31
CA TYR A 3 -0.56 6.35 13.73
C TYR A 3 0.02 7.05 12.50
N SER A 4 1.32 7.31 12.54
CA SER A 4 2.05 8.13 11.58
C SER A 4 2.64 7.30 10.44
N ALA A 5 3.06 7.99 9.37
CA ALA A 5 3.78 7.37 8.27
C ALA A 5 5.13 6.77 8.68
N ASP A 6 5.79 7.36 9.68
CA ASP A 6 7.07 6.86 10.20
C ASP A 6 6.84 5.59 11.03
N GLU A 7 5.82 5.56 11.90
CA GLU A 7 5.44 4.34 12.63
C GLU A 7 5.02 3.20 11.68
N LEU A 8 4.32 3.52 10.57
CA LEU A 8 4.04 2.54 9.52
C LEU A 8 5.33 2.00 8.90
N THR A 9 6.28 2.88 8.57
CA THR A 9 7.57 2.49 7.99
C THR A 9 8.34 1.56 8.93
N GLU A 10 8.44 1.92 10.21
CA GLU A 10 9.08 1.10 11.24
C GLU A 10 8.41 -0.27 11.35
N GLN A 11 7.08 -0.31 11.32
CA GLN A 11 6.34 -1.56 11.41
C GLN A 11 6.56 -2.46 10.20
N LEU A 12 6.63 -1.91 8.98
CA LEU A 12 6.94 -2.69 7.77
C LEU A 12 8.36 -3.28 7.82
N ILE A 13 9.33 -2.55 8.37
CA ILE A 13 10.70 -3.06 8.59
C ILE A 13 10.68 -4.22 9.60
N LYS A 14 9.94 -4.09 10.70
CA LYS A 14 9.79 -5.16 11.70
C LYS A 14 9.11 -6.41 11.13
N LEU A 15 8.23 -6.24 10.14
CA LEU A 15 7.59 -7.32 9.38
C LEU A 15 8.48 -7.83 8.24
N GLU A 16 9.75 -7.45 8.21
CA GLU A 16 10.77 -7.87 7.22
C GLU A 16 10.40 -7.54 5.76
N CYS A 17 9.46 -6.60 5.55
CA CYS A 17 9.14 -6.10 4.22
C CYS A 17 10.35 -5.35 3.65
N ARG A 18 10.92 -5.85 2.56
CA ARG A 18 12.16 -5.32 1.99
C ARG A 18 11.87 -4.02 1.25
N SER A 19 12.48 -2.93 1.69
CA SER A 19 12.41 -1.64 0.99
C SER A 19 13.37 -1.64 -0.20
N ASN A 20 12.88 -1.30 -1.39
CA ASN A 20 13.71 -1.20 -2.60
C ASN A 20 14.17 0.23 -2.85
N PHE A 21 13.27 1.21 -2.73
CA PHE A 21 13.59 2.63 -2.90
C PHE A 21 12.53 3.53 -2.25
N LYS A 22 12.90 4.79 -1.99
CA LYS A 22 12.02 5.88 -1.55
C LYS A 22 12.26 7.10 -2.43
N ILE A 23 11.20 7.59 -3.08
CA ILE A 23 11.22 8.80 -3.91
C ILE A 23 10.09 9.72 -3.46
N LYS A 24 10.43 10.92 -2.99
CA LYS A 24 9.48 11.88 -2.40
C LYS A 24 8.68 11.21 -1.27
N ASN A 25 7.36 11.18 -1.42
CA ASN A 25 6.41 10.63 -0.46
C ASN A 25 6.05 9.16 -0.73
N ILE A 26 6.65 8.54 -1.74
CA ILE A 26 6.40 7.14 -2.13
C ILE A 26 7.59 6.27 -1.74
N ALA A 27 7.34 5.12 -1.12
CA ALA A 27 8.34 4.09 -0.92
C ALA A 27 7.84 2.74 -1.45
N GLU A 28 8.73 2.01 -2.13
CA GLU A 28 8.47 0.66 -2.63
C GLU A 28 8.92 -0.39 -1.62
N TYR A 29 8.04 -1.34 -1.35
CA TYR A 29 8.31 -2.50 -0.50
C TYR A 29 7.97 -3.79 -1.22
N MET A 30 8.67 -4.86 -0.83
CA MET A 30 8.39 -6.22 -1.25
C MET A 30 7.99 -7.03 -0.02
N LEU A 31 6.94 -7.84 -0.15
CA LEU A 31 6.57 -8.79 0.89
C LEU A 31 7.69 -9.84 1.11
N VAL A 32 7.75 -10.36 2.32
CA VAL A 32 8.69 -11.42 2.70
C VAL A 32 8.44 -12.64 1.83
N ASN A 33 9.52 -13.25 1.32
CA ASN A 33 9.49 -14.45 0.48
C ASN A 33 8.62 -14.33 -0.79
N SER A 34 8.23 -13.13 -1.20
CA SER A 34 7.42 -12.88 -2.38
C SER A 34 8.09 -11.86 -3.31
N LYS A 35 7.72 -11.94 -4.59
CA LYS A 35 8.03 -10.92 -5.60
C LYS A 35 6.93 -9.87 -5.72
N GLU A 36 5.92 -9.94 -4.87
CA GLU A 36 4.83 -8.97 -4.88
C GLU A 36 5.28 -7.68 -4.21
N ALA A 37 5.11 -6.59 -4.96
CA ALA A 37 5.46 -5.26 -4.54
C ALA A 37 4.22 -4.51 -4.08
N PHE A 38 4.38 -3.67 -3.08
CA PHE A 38 3.40 -2.67 -2.69
C PHE A 38 4.11 -1.35 -2.43
N TYR A 39 3.35 -0.27 -2.43
CA TYR A 39 3.88 1.06 -2.16
C TYR A 39 3.30 1.60 -0.86
N THR A 40 4.05 2.47 -0.19
CA THR A 40 3.47 3.37 0.80
C THR A 40 3.47 4.80 0.29
N HIS A 41 2.48 5.58 0.74
CA HIS A 41 2.44 7.02 0.52
C HIS A 41 2.31 7.74 1.85
N SER A 42 3.18 8.73 2.09
CA SER A 42 3.09 9.64 3.25
C SER A 42 2.40 10.94 2.85
N GLU A 43 1.32 11.31 3.55
CA GLU A 43 0.60 12.56 3.32
C GLU A 43 0.10 13.15 4.63
N GLY A 44 0.48 14.39 4.93
CA GLY A 44 0.06 15.06 6.17
C GLY A 44 0.45 14.29 7.44
N GLY A 45 1.59 13.58 7.40
CA GLY A 45 2.09 12.75 8.51
C GLY A 45 1.42 11.38 8.64
N LYS A 46 0.45 11.04 7.78
CA LYS A 46 -0.26 9.75 7.81
C LYS A 46 0.20 8.82 6.68
N GLY A 47 0.31 7.53 6.99
CA GLY A 47 0.70 6.49 6.05
C GLY A 47 -0.50 5.86 5.32
N LYS A 48 -0.31 5.59 4.03
CA LYS A 48 -1.19 4.73 3.22
C LYS A 48 -0.38 3.56 2.68
N ILE A 49 -1.00 2.39 2.56
CA ILE A 49 -0.50 1.27 1.76
C ILE A 49 -1.27 1.26 0.43
N ILE A 50 -0.56 1.09 -0.69
CA ILE A 50 -1.13 0.99 -2.02
C ILE A 50 -0.74 -0.37 -2.61
N ILE A 51 -1.75 -1.14 -3.02
CA ILE A 51 -1.59 -2.47 -3.62
C ILE A 51 -2.01 -2.45 -5.09
N ARG A 52 -1.61 -3.49 -5.83
CA ARG A 52 -1.92 -3.65 -7.24
C ARG A 52 -3.45 -3.65 -7.47
N PRO A 53 -3.94 -3.03 -8.56
CA PRO A 53 -5.37 -3.02 -8.89
C PRO A 53 -6.00 -4.42 -9.01
N ALA A 54 -5.22 -5.43 -9.37
CA ALA A 54 -5.70 -6.82 -9.45
C ALA A 54 -6.26 -7.35 -8.12
N PHE A 55 -5.82 -6.78 -6.98
CA PHE A 55 -6.31 -7.16 -5.64
C PHE A 55 -7.51 -6.33 -5.18
N GLU A 56 -8.07 -5.47 -6.03
CA GLU A 56 -9.26 -4.68 -5.68
C GLU A 56 -10.45 -5.56 -5.28
N VAL A 57 -10.56 -6.75 -5.88
CA VAL A 57 -11.62 -7.73 -5.56
C VAL A 57 -11.62 -8.17 -4.10
N PHE A 58 -10.49 -8.02 -3.40
CA PHE A 58 -10.34 -8.32 -1.97
C PHE A 58 -10.45 -7.07 -1.09
N SER A 59 -10.98 -5.95 -1.62
CA SER A 59 -11.09 -4.70 -0.86
C SER A 59 -11.88 -4.88 0.42
N ASP A 60 -12.94 -5.68 0.39
CA ASP A 60 -13.81 -5.92 1.54
C ASP A 60 -13.04 -6.66 2.65
N ASP A 61 -12.23 -7.67 2.29
CA ASP A 61 -11.34 -8.38 3.23
C ASP A 61 -10.35 -7.46 3.95
N PHE A 62 -9.91 -6.38 3.29
CA PHE A 62 -9.03 -5.39 3.89
C PHE A 62 -9.78 -4.37 4.73
N THR A 63 -10.99 -3.96 4.33
CA THR A 63 -11.78 -2.99 5.10
C THR A 63 -12.46 -3.60 6.33
N ASP A 64 -12.56 -4.92 6.41
CA ASP A 64 -12.98 -5.63 7.61
C ASP A 64 -11.93 -5.59 8.74
N ILE A 65 -10.69 -5.18 8.44
CA ILE A 65 -9.62 -5.02 9.43
C ILE A 65 -9.81 -3.68 10.16
N ASP A 66 -9.93 -3.73 11.49
CA ASP A 66 -10.04 -2.53 12.31
C ASP A 66 -8.84 -1.59 12.10
N GLY A 67 -9.12 -0.30 11.92
CA GLY A 67 -8.10 0.70 11.63
C GLY A 67 -7.62 0.77 10.18
N VAL A 68 -8.14 -0.06 9.26
CA VAL A 68 -7.89 0.04 7.81
C VAL A 68 -9.04 0.75 7.11
N VAL A 69 -8.75 1.77 6.31
CA VAL A 69 -9.79 2.52 5.57
C VAL A 69 -9.41 2.65 4.10
N ARG A 70 -10.21 2.06 3.22
CA ARG A 70 -10.03 2.20 1.77
C ARG A 70 -10.24 3.66 1.33
N THR A 71 -9.34 4.14 0.49
CA THR A 71 -9.48 5.45 -0.17
C THR A 71 -10.37 5.29 -1.39
N GLN A 72 -11.29 6.24 -1.61
CA GLN A 72 -12.17 6.21 -2.77
C GLN A 72 -11.38 6.37 -4.07
N GLY A 73 -11.68 5.51 -5.06
CA GLY A 73 -11.03 5.51 -6.36
C GLY A 73 -9.58 5.01 -6.31
N TYR A 74 -8.88 5.17 -7.43
CA TYR A 74 -7.48 4.75 -7.52
C TYR A 74 -6.52 5.87 -7.14
N PHE A 75 -5.44 5.48 -6.47
CA PHE A 75 -4.27 6.32 -6.27
C PHE A 75 -3.41 6.29 -7.54
N HIS A 76 -2.92 7.45 -8.00
CA HIS A 76 -2.13 7.58 -9.22
C HIS A 76 -0.80 8.26 -8.91
N SER A 77 0.31 7.71 -9.41
CA SER A 77 1.66 8.27 -9.25
C SER A 77 2.61 7.67 -10.28
N SER A 78 3.49 8.48 -10.87
CA SER A 78 4.53 8.03 -11.80
C SER A 78 5.59 7.11 -11.15
N GLU A 79 5.69 7.16 -9.83
CA GLU A 79 6.72 6.51 -9.02
C GLU A 79 6.35 5.05 -8.68
N MET A 80 5.11 4.62 -8.95
CA MET A 80 4.64 3.24 -8.74
C MET A 80 4.90 2.34 -9.95
N THR A 81 6.15 2.29 -10.42
CA THR A 81 6.51 1.75 -11.75
C THR A 81 6.23 0.26 -11.95
N ARG A 82 6.04 -0.52 -10.87
CA ARG A 82 5.64 -1.93 -10.96
C ARG A 82 4.14 -2.12 -11.24
N PHE A 83 3.31 -1.11 -11.02
CA PHE A 83 1.87 -1.22 -11.18
C PHE A 83 1.45 -1.00 -12.65
N PRO A 84 0.29 -1.50 -13.10
CA PRO A 84 -0.20 -1.19 -14.44
C PRO A 84 -0.48 0.31 -14.58
N THR A 85 -0.51 0.78 -15.82
CA THR A 85 -0.91 2.16 -16.14
C THR A 85 -2.32 2.22 -16.71
N ARG A 86 -2.95 3.39 -16.61
CA ARG A 86 -4.22 3.70 -17.27
C ARG A 86 -4.27 5.15 -17.69
N ILE A 87 -5.12 5.48 -18.66
CA ILE A 87 -5.44 6.86 -19.01
C ILE A 87 -6.29 7.45 -17.88
N TYR A 88 -5.83 8.56 -17.28
CA TYR A 88 -6.54 9.28 -16.22
C TYR A 88 -6.33 10.78 -16.38
N LYS A 89 -7.41 11.52 -16.70
CA LYS A 89 -7.48 12.99 -16.86
C LYS A 89 -6.56 13.62 -17.92
N SER A 90 -5.57 12.91 -18.44
CA SER A 90 -4.64 13.35 -19.48
C SER A 90 -4.53 12.31 -20.60
N ALA A 91 -3.83 12.62 -21.69
CA ALA A 91 -3.57 11.70 -22.79
C ALA A 91 -2.50 10.64 -22.46
N GLN A 92 -1.61 10.91 -21.50
CA GLN A 92 -0.53 10.00 -21.14
C GLN A 92 -0.98 9.06 -20.01
N PRO A 93 -0.72 7.75 -20.11
CA PRO A 93 -1.09 6.80 -19.07
C PRO A 93 -0.19 6.97 -17.84
N ILE A 94 -0.76 6.77 -16.65
CA ILE A 94 -0.05 6.87 -15.36
C ILE A 94 -0.31 5.62 -14.51
N HIS A 95 0.67 5.21 -13.71
CA HIS A 95 0.53 4.05 -12.84
C HIS A 95 -0.54 4.29 -11.77
N TYR A 96 -1.28 3.24 -11.42
CA TYR A 96 -2.38 3.33 -10.48
C TYR A 96 -2.49 2.11 -9.57
N GLY A 97 -3.07 2.30 -8.39
CA GLY A 97 -3.26 1.27 -7.36
C GLY A 97 -4.43 1.55 -6.43
N VAL A 98 -4.77 0.58 -5.59
CA VAL A 98 -5.82 0.72 -4.57
C VAL A 98 -5.16 1.10 -3.26
N ALA A 99 -5.59 2.22 -2.67
CA ALA A 99 -4.95 2.77 -1.48
C ALA A 99 -5.79 2.56 -0.22
N PHE A 100 -5.12 2.21 0.88
CA PHE A 100 -5.68 1.98 2.20
C PHE A 100 -4.94 2.83 3.22
N LYS A 101 -5.68 3.63 3.98
CA LYS A 101 -5.14 4.34 5.15
C LYS A 101 -4.99 3.34 6.29
N ILE A 102 -3.84 3.40 6.96
CA ILE A 102 -3.54 2.53 8.11
C ILE A 102 -3.47 3.40 9.35
N ASN A 103 -4.31 3.12 10.36
CA ASN A 103 -4.48 4.00 11.52
C ASN A 103 -3.95 3.42 12.83
N SER A 104 -3.33 2.23 12.81
CA SER A 104 -2.71 1.62 14.00
C SER A 104 -1.61 0.62 13.60
N GLU A 105 -0.74 0.29 14.55
CA GLU A 105 0.28 -0.76 14.38
C GLU A 105 -0.35 -2.13 14.09
N GLN A 106 -1.44 -2.44 14.79
CA GLN A 106 -2.16 -3.71 14.62
C GLN A 106 -2.78 -3.80 13.21
N ALA A 107 -3.38 -2.72 12.73
CA ALA A 107 -3.91 -2.63 11.37
C ALA A 107 -2.81 -2.88 10.32
N ALA A 108 -1.59 -2.35 10.52
CA ALA A 108 -0.47 -2.60 9.63
C ALA A 108 -0.07 -4.08 9.58
N LYS A 109 0.00 -4.74 10.76
CA LYS A 109 0.32 -6.17 10.87
C LYS A 109 -0.74 -7.01 10.16
N ASP A 110 -2.00 -6.78 10.47
CA ASP A 110 -3.12 -7.56 9.93
C ASP A 110 -3.28 -7.35 8.43
N PHE A 111 -3.05 -6.12 7.94
CA PHE A 111 -3.06 -5.83 6.51
C PHE A 111 -1.99 -6.64 5.76
N ILE A 112 -0.75 -6.64 6.24
CA ILE A 112 0.36 -7.38 5.61
C ILE A 112 0.13 -8.89 5.70
N ALA A 113 -0.38 -9.39 6.82
CA ALA A 113 -0.75 -10.79 6.97
C ALA A 113 -1.84 -11.20 5.96
N LYS A 114 -2.91 -10.40 5.85
CA LYS A 114 -4.00 -10.63 4.88
C LYS A 114 -3.50 -10.61 3.45
N LEU A 115 -2.68 -9.62 3.09
CA LEU A 115 -2.10 -9.53 1.75
C LEU A 115 -1.21 -10.75 1.44
N THR A 116 -0.41 -11.19 2.41
CA THR A 116 0.44 -12.38 2.27
C THR A 116 -0.40 -13.64 2.05
N MET A 117 -1.51 -13.81 2.77
CA MET A 117 -2.44 -14.93 2.57
C MET A 117 -3.07 -14.92 1.17
N ILE A 118 -3.50 -13.75 0.68
CA ILE A 118 -4.09 -13.60 -0.66
C ILE A 118 -3.10 -14.01 -1.76
N ILE A 119 -1.81 -13.71 -1.59
CA ILE A 119 -0.77 -14.01 -2.60
C ILE A 119 -0.25 -15.44 -2.50
N GLY A 120 -0.26 -16.02 -1.29
CA GLY A 120 0.19 -17.40 -1.05
C GLY A 120 -0.83 -18.47 -1.43
N ASN A 121 -2.07 -18.07 -1.71
CA ASN A 121 -3.14 -18.92 -2.26
C ASN A 121 -3.08 -18.97 -3.79
#